data_AF-A0A7J4DCW1-F1
#
_entry.id   AF-A0A7J4DCW1-F1
#
_cell.length_a   1.000
_cell.length_b   1.000
_cell.length_c   1.000
_cell.angle_alpha   90.00
_cell.angle_beta   90.00
_cell.angle_gamma   90.00
#
_symmetry.space_group_name_H-M   'P 1'
#
loop_
_entity.id
_entity.type
_entity.pdbx_description
1 polymer ?
#
loop_
_entity_poly.entity_id
_entity_poly.type
_entity_poly.pdbx_seq_one_letter_code
_entity_poly.pdbx_strand_id
1 'polypeptide(L)'
;EDVICVGGITRYGNIWVGSSEGDNNGRIWPNPILPRDDPDKKPELVAPGHEVPVLMAGGLESGTWWGWSSGTSAATAWVSGALAVVLEAHPEMQREGASGGAGAVAQMKAVIMENSQMKDGQSEHDDHNGYGHLRVDLLLQALGNSSADSSGFEASADSTSERPLADELQVARRSTAREPPVNSTKPSE
;
A
#
# COMPACT_ATOMS: atom_id res chain seq x y z
N GLU A 1 3.57 -11.26 -13.84
CA GLU A 1 2.08 -11.11 -13.98
C GLU A 1 1.69 -9.63 -13.92
N ASP A 2 0.68 -9.17 -14.66
CA ASP A 2 0.28 -7.73 -14.73
C ASP A 2 -0.67 -7.26 -13.61
N VAL A 3 -0.48 -7.76 -12.38
CA VAL A 3 -1.26 -7.33 -11.20
C VAL A 3 -0.38 -7.23 -9.98
N ILE A 4 -0.62 -6.24 -9.12
CA ILE A 4 0.02 -6.11 -7.80
C ILE A 4 -0.92 -6.78 -6.78
N CYS A 5 -0.48 -7.86 -6.13
CA CYS A 5 -1.25 -8.49 -5.06
C CYS A 5 -0.91 -7.86 -3.71
N VAL A 6 -1.96 -7.65 -2.91
CA VAL A 6 -1.89 -6.89 -1.66
C VAL A 6 -2.38 -7.75 -0.50
N GLY A 7 -1.52 -7.96 0.48
CA GLY A 7 -1.90 -8.55 1.77
C GLY A 7 -2.44 -7.51 2.75
N GLY A 8 -3.14 -7.96 3.78
CA GLY A 8 -3.78 -7.12 4.79
C GLY A 8 -3.00 -7.08 6.11
N ILE A 9 -2.74 -5.88 6.61
CA ILE A 9 -2.22 -5.65 7.97
C ILE A 9 -3.27 -4.96 8.85
N THR A 10 -3.10 -5.13 10.15
CA THR A 10 -3.81 -4.41 11.20
C THR A 10 -3.27 -2.98 11.34
N ARG A 11 -4.01 -2.13 12.06
CA ARG A 11 -3.57 -0.76 12.40
C ARG A 11 -2.25 -0.67 13.17
N TYR A 12 -1.77 -1.79 13.72
CA TYR A 12 -0.48 -1.89 14.42
C TYR A 12 0.66 -2.39 13.53
N GLY A 13 0.42 -2.59 12.23
CA GLY A 13 1.45 -3.11 11.32
C GLY A 13 1.69 -4.62 11.43
N ASN A 14 0.85 -5.35 12.16
CA ASN A 14 0.91 -6.82 12.18
C ASN A 14 0.03 -7.40 11.08
N ILE A 15 0.45 -8.52 10.48
CA ILE A 15 -0.37 -9.29 9.53
C ILE A 15 -1.74 -9.57 10.15
N TRP A 16 -2.79 -9.26 9.38
CA TRP A 16 -4.14 -9.60 9.76
C TRP A 16 -4.38 -11.09 9.51
N VAL A 17 -5.03 -11.78 10.46
CA VAL A 17 -5.30 -13.22 10.39
C VAL A 17 -6.09 -13.64 9.13
N GLY A 18 -6.86 -12.72 8.54
CA GLY A 18 -7.58 -12.96 7.28
C GLY A 18 -6.79 -12.60 6.01
N SER A 19 -5.52 -12.21 6.12
CA SER A 19 -4.66 -11.97 4.96
C SER A 19 -4.30 -13.28 4.28
N SER A 20 -4.30 -13.26 2.94
CA SER A 20 -3.78 -14.38 2.17
C SER A 20 -2.26 -14.48 2.28
N GLU A 21 -1.76 -15.71 2.18
CA GLU A 21 -0.35 -16.08 2.16
C GLU A 21 0.06 -16.48 0.73
N GLY A 22 1.29 -16.14 0.35
CA GLY A 22 1.89 -16.51 -0.92
C GLY A 22 2.20 -18.00 -1.05
N ASP A 23 2.23 -18.48 -2.29
CA ASP A 23 2.83 -19.76 -2.65
C ASP A 23 3.92 -19.46 -3.69
N ASN A 24 5.14 -19.20 -3.22
CA ASN A 24 6.25 -18.69 -4.05
C ASN A 24 7.29 -19.77 -4.42
N ASN A 25 7.33 -20.88 -3.69
CA ASN A 25 8.35 -21.93 -3.84
C ASN A 25 8.07 -22.90 -5.00
N GLY A 26 6.88 -22.81 -5.59
CA GLY A 26 6.42 -23.78 -6.58
C GLY A 26 6.17 -25.16 -5.97
N ARG A 27 5.42 -25.99 -6.70
CA ARG A 27 5.15 -27.38 -6.30
C ARG A 27 5.01 -28.24 -7.54
N ILE A 28 5.37 -29.51 -7.46
CA ILE A 28 5.32 -30.44 -8.62
C ILE A 28 4.01 -31.25 -8.64
N TRP A 29 3.39 -31.50 -7.48
CA TRP A 29 2.17 -32.30 -7.34
C TRP A 29 1.33 -31.78 -6.15
N PRO A 30 -0.02 -31.82 -6.19
CA PRO A 30 -0.92 -32.34 -7.24
C PRO A 30 -1.12 -31.40 -8.44
N ASN A 31 -0.84 -30.11 -8.28
CA ASN A 31 -0.99 -29.14 -9.36
C ASN A 31 0.33 -28.38 -9.52
N PRO A 32 1.08 -28.60 -10.62
CA PRO A 32 2.38 -27.98 -10.80
C PRO A 32 2.24 -26.45 -10.86
N ILE A 33 2.96 -25.77 -9.98
CA ILE A 33 3.08 -24.30 -9.93
C ILE A 33 4.56 -23.99 -10.07
N LEU A 34 4.91 -23.14 -11.04
CA LEU A 34 6.27 -22.64 -11.18
C LEU A 34 6.59 -21.71 -10.00
N PRO A 35 7.83 -21.74 -9.47
CA PRO A 35 8.28 -20.75 -8.50
C PRO A 35 8.11 -19.33 -9.04
N ARG A 36 7.96 -18.37 -8.13
CA ARG A 36 7.87 -16.95 -8.47
C ARG A 36 9.20 -16.28 -8.15
N ASP A 37 9.68 -15.49 -9.10
CA ASP A 37 10.89 -14.67 -8.94
C ASP A 37 10.52 -13.24 -8.60
N ASP A 38 11.50 -12.49 -8.10
CA ASP A 38 11.35 -11.06 -7.83
C ASP A 38 11.14 -10.27 -9.14
N PRO A 39 10.25 -9.26 -9.19
CA PRO A 39 9.41 -8.72 -8.12
C PRO A 39 7.99 -9.35 -8.05
N ASP A 40 7.79 -10.55 -8.61
CA ASP A 40 6.47 -11.19 -8.79
C ASP A 40 6.07 -12.15 -7.66
N LYS A 41 6.85 -12.25 -6.57
CA LYS A 41 6.48 -13.05 -5.39
C LYS A 41 5.26 -12.45 -4.68
N LYS A 42 4.38 -13.32 -4.17
CA LYS A 42 3.06 -12.94 -3.62
C LYS A 42 3.03 -13.03 -2.08
N PRO A 43 2.25 -12.18 -1.40
CA PRO A 43 1.81 -10.88 -1.93
C PRO A 43 3.05 -10.02 -2.25
N GLU A 44 2.94 -9.07 -3.16
CA GLU A 44 4.05 -8.15 -3.43
C GLU A 44 4.23 -7.18 -2.25
N LEU A 45 3.15 -6.75 -1.60
CA LEU A 45 3.22 -5.86 -0.45
C LEU A 45 2.01 -6.00 0.47
N VAL A 46 2.06 -5.34 1.62
CA VAL A 46 0.93 -5.23 2.55
C VAL A 46 0.49 -3.79 2.79
N ALA A 47 -0.80 -3.63 3.07
CA ALA A 47 -1.43 -2.36 3.42
C ALA A 47 -2.55 -2.57 4.46
N PRO A 48 -3.05 -1.50 5.11
CA PRO A 48 -4.16 -1.61 6.06
C PRO A 48 -5.35 -2.36 5.47
N GLY A 49 -5.72 -3.48 6.08
CA GLY A 49 -6.78 -4.37 5.61
C GLY A 49 -7.71 -4.86 6.71
N HIS A 50 -7.43 -4.55 7.98
CA HIS A 50 -8.31 -4.85 9.11
C HIS A 50 -8.89 -3.57 9.69
N GLU A 51 -10.21 -3.52 9.82
CA GLU A 51 -10.93 -2.39 10.41
C GLU A 51 -10.57 -1.06 9.72
N VAL A 52 -10.59 -1.07 8.39
CA VAL A 52 -10.34 0.11 7.57
C VAL A 52 -11.63 0.94 7.52
N PRO A 53 -11.58 2.25 7.82
CA PRO A 53 -12.75 3.10 7.72
C PRO A 53 -13.11 3.34 6.26
N VAL A 54 -14.35 3.07 5.88
CA VAL A 54 -14.87 3.19 4.51
C VAL A 54 -16.17 3.97 4.48
N LEU A 55 -16.41 4.71 3.39
CA LEU A 55 -17.69 5.35 3.13
C LEU A 55 -18.71 4.33 2.59
N MET A 56 -19.94 4.36 3.11
CA MET A 56 -21.00 3.45 2.70
C MET A 56 -21.91 4.16 1.68
N ALA A 57 -21.88 3.70 0.44
CA ALA A 57 -22.75 4.23 -0.61
C ALA A 57 -24.21 3.91 -0.28
N GLY A 58 -24.99 4.94 0.07
CA GLY A 58 -26.39 4.82 0.50
C GLY A 58 -26.63 5.00 2.01
N GLY A 59 -25.55 5.19 2.79
CA GLY A 59 -25.64 5.28 4.25
C GLY A 59 -26.00 3.95 4.92
N LEU A 60 -25.92 3.92 6.23
CA LEU A 60 -26.38 2.82 7.07
C LEU A 60 -27.78 3.13 7.61
N GLU A 61 -28.55 2.10 8.00
CA GLU A 61 -29.86 2.27 8.65
C GLU A 61 -29.78 3.13 9.92
N SER A 62 -28.60 3.18 10.55
CA SER A 62 -28.31 4.05 11.70
C SER A 62 -28.20 5.54 11.37
N GLY A 63 -28.22 5.93 10.10
CA GLY A 63 -27.96 7.29 9.64
C GLY A 63 -26.47 7.65 9.48
N THR A 64 -25.56 6.72 9.79
CA THR A 64 -24.10 6.90 9.59
C THR A 64 -23.71 6.65 8.13
N TRP A 65 -22.78 7.45 7.59
CA TRP A 65 -22.34 7.36 6.18
C TRP A 65 -21.00 6.63 5.97
N TRP A 66 -20.46 6.07 7.05
CA TRP A 66 -19.20 5.36 7.06
C TRP A 66 -19.26 4.18 8.03
N GLY A 67 -18.40 3.20 7.82
CA GLY A 67 -18.26 2.03 8.68
C GLY A 67 -16.84 1.47 8.60
N TRP A 68 -16.65 0.30 9.19
CA TRP A 68 -15.39 -0.41 9.17
C TRP A 68 -15.48 -1.61 8.21
N SER A 69 -14.45 -1.82 7.41
CA SER A 69 -14.32 -2.97 6.52
C SER A 69 -13.04 -3.73 6.81
N SER A 70 -13.12 -5.06 6.83
CA SER A 70 -11.97 -5.95 6.98
C SER A 70 -11.90 -6.89 5.78
N GLY A 71 -10.75 -6.93 5.12
CA GLY A 71 -10.52 -7.70 3.91
C GLY A 71 -9.28 -7.24 3.16
N THR A 72 -8.65 -8.14 2.40
CA THR A 72 -7.63 -7.77 1.40
C THR A 72 -8.22 -6.85 0.32
N SER A 73 -9.54 -6.84 0.13
CA SER A 73 -10.26 -5.85 -0.68
C SER A 73 -10.07 -4.42 -0.15
N ALA A 74 -10.10 -4.21 1.16
CA ALA A 74 -9.85 -2.89 1.76
C ALA A 74 -8.38 -2.48 1.59
N ALA A 75 -7.44 -3.41 1.78
CA ALA A 75 -6.02 -3.17 1.51
C ALA A 75 -5.75 -2.85 0.04
N THR A 76 -6.44 -3.54 -0.89
CA THR A 76 -6.35 -3.27 -2.33
C THR A 76 -6.83 -1.87 -2.67
N ALA A 77 -7.96 -1.43 -2.11
CA ALA A 77 -8.45 -0.07 -2.29
C ALA A 77 -7.47 0.98 -1.73
N TRP A 78 -6.86 0.69 -0.58
CA TRP A 78 -5.82 1.53 0.04
C TRP A 78 -4.61 1.70 -0.87
N VAL A 79 -4.05 0.59 -1.38
CA VAL A 79 -2.92 0.61 -2.33
C VAL A 79 -3.30 1.33 -3.62
N SER A 80 -4.51 1.11 -4.14
CA SER A 80 -4.97 1.76 -5.37
C SER A 80 -4.99 3.29 -5.23
N GLY A 81 -5.53 3.82 -4.13
CA GLY A 81 -5.53 5.26 -3.86
C GLY A 81 -4.12 5.82 -3.64
N ALA A 82 -3.27 5.08 -2.92
CA ALA A 82 -1.88 5.48 -2.69
C ALA A 82 -1.06 5.51 -3.98
N LEU A 83 -1.19 4.51 -4.85
CA LEU A 83 -0.54 4.50 -6.16
C LEU A 83 -1.11 5.56 -7.11
N ALA A 84 -2.39 5.91 -7.00
CA ALA A 84 -2.94 7.04 -7.75
C ALA A 84 -2.23 8.35 -7.41
N VAL A 85 -1.92 8.59 -6.14
CA VAL A 85 -1.12 9.77 -5.72
C VAL A 85 0.31 9.72 -6.28
N VAL A 86 0.96 8.55 -6.26
CA VAL A 86 2.30 8.39 -6.85
C VAL A 86 2.27 8.67 -8.36
N LEU A 87 1.28 8.13 -9.07
CA LEU A 87 1.12 8.28 -10.52
C LEU A 87 0.66 9.70 -10.94
N GLU A 88 0.00 10.44 -10.05
CA GLU A 88 -0.30 11.86 -10.25
C GLU A 88 0.99 12.70 -10.20
N ALA A 89 1.90 12.39 -9.27
CA ALA A 89 3.20 13.04 -9.18
C ALA A 89 4.17 12.61 -10.30
N HIS A 90 4.04 11.37 -10.79
CA HIS A 90 4.90 10.75 -11.82
C HIS A 90 4.08 10.25 -13.01
N PRO A 91 3.48 11.15 -13.82
CA PRO A 91 2.63 10.77 -14.93
C PRO A 91 3.34 9.93 -16.00
N GLU A 92 4.67 10.03 -16.12
CA GLU A 92 5.50 9.22 -17.00
C GLU A 92 5.43 7.71 -16.69
N MET A 93 5.14 7.34 -15.43
CA MET A 93 5.01 5.95 -14.97
C MET A 93 3.63 5.37 -15.26
N GLN A 94 2.65 6.20 -15.67
CA GLN A 94 1.33 5.71 -16.05
C GLN A 94 1.40 4.83 -17.30
N ARG A 95 0.39 3.97 -17.49
CA ARG A 95 0.30 3.09 -18.68
C ARG A 95 0.40 3.86 -20.01
N GLU A 96 -0.24 5.03 -20.08
CA GLU A 96 -0.19 5.92 -21.25
C GLU A 96 0.95 6.96 -21.16
N GLY A 97 1.79 6.87 -20.11
CA GLY A 97 2.94 7.72 -19.89
C GLY A 97 4.14 7.33 -20.76
N ALA A 98 5.13 8.22 -20.84
CA ALA A 98 6.30 8.05 -21.68
C ALA A 98 7.18 6.84 -21.31
N SER A 99 7.21 6.46 -20.02
CA SER A 99 8.04 5.37 -19.51
C SER A 99 7.24 4.09 -19.22
N GLY A 100 5.97 4.20 -18.80
CA GLY A 100 5.17 3.07 -18.35
C GLY A 100 4.82 2.07 -19.47
N GLY A 101 4.00 2.48 -20.44
CA GLY A 101 3.55 1.61 -21.54
C GLY A 101 2.96 0.28 -21.07
N ALA A 102 3.20 -0.80 -21.82
CA ALA A 102 2.80 -2.15 -21.43
C ALA A 102 3.53 -2.68 -20.18
N GLY A 103 4.68 -2.08 -19.82
CA GLY A 103 5.50 -2.47 -18.67
C GLY A 103 5.20 -1.69 -17.39
N ALA A 104 4.20 -0.81 -17.37
CA ALA A 104 3.96 0.12 -16.25
C ALA A 104 3.76 -0.62 -14.92
N VAL A 105 3.02 -1.73 -14.93
CA VAL A 105 2.79 -2.55 -13.73
C VAL A 105 4.09 -3.22 -13.27
N ALA A 106 4.87 -3.79 -14.19
CA ALA A 106 6.14 -4.42 -13.86
C ALA A 106 7.15 -3.41 -13.29
N GLN A 107 7.20 -2.20 -13.84
CA GLN A 107 8.03 -1.11 -13.33
C GLN A 107 7.59 -0.70 -11.92
N MET A 108 6.28 -0.48 -11.70
CA MET A 108 5.77 -0.13 -10.37
C MET A 108 6.03 -1.24 -9.34
N LYS A 109 5.96 -2.52 -9.74
CA LYS A 109 6.35 -3.64 -8.88
C LYS A 109 7.81 -3.58 -8.46
N ALA A 110 8.73 -3.27 -9.37
CA ALA A 110 10.14 -3.09 -9.04
C ALA A 110 10.32 -1.95 -8.02
N VAL A 111 9.66 -0.80 -8.23
CA VAL A 111 9.72 0.32 -7.28
C VAL A 111 9.14 -0.08 -5.91
N ILE A 112 8.03 -0.81 -5.87
CA ILE A 112 7.43 -1.33 -4.64
C ILE A 112 8.40 -2.29 -3.93
N MET A 113 8.99 -3.23 -4.66
CA MET A 113 9.93 -4.19 -4.10
C MET A 113 11.13 -3.50 -3.45
N GLU A 114 11.69 -2.50 -4.13
CA GLU A 114 12.90 -1.79 -3.68
C GLU A 114 12.64 -0.80 -2.54
N ASN A 115 11.41 -0.28 -2.41
CA ASN A 115 11.12 0.87 -1.54
C ASN A 115 10.03 0.63 -0.49
N SER A 116 9.42 -0.57 -0.44
CA SER A 116 8.50 -0.91 0.64
C SER A 116 9.24 -1.00 1.97
N GLN A 117 8.56 -0.62 3.05
CA GLN A 117 9.12 -0.70 4.38
C GLN A 117 8.99 -2.12 4.93
N MET A 118 10.10 -2.85 4.98
CA MET A 118 10.16 -4.15 5.65
C MET A 118 9.77 -4.04 7.13
N LYS A 119 9.15 -5.09 7.65
CA LYS A 119 8.86 -5.22 9.08
C LYS A 119 10.15 -5.44 9.88
N ASP A 120 10.15 -5.08 11.15
CA ASP A 120 11.27 -5.41 12.05
C ASP A 120 11.60 -6.90 12.01
N GLY A 121 12.87 -7.21 11.70
CA GLY A 121 13.36 -8.59 11.55
C GLY A 121 13.14 -9.22 10.17
N GLN A 122 12.50 -8.52 9.23
CA GLN A 122 12.41 -8.90 7.83
C GLN A 122 13.58 -8.29 7.05
N SER A 123 14.29 -9.11 6.26
CA SER A 123 15.41 -8.69 5.40
C SER A 123 15.18 -8.93 3.91
N GLU A 124 14.19 -9.74 3.58
CA GLU A 124 13.82 -10.13 2.21
C GLU A 124 12.31 -10.37 2.13
N HIS A 125 11.84 -10.76 0.94
CA HIS A 125 10.44 -11.14 0.74
C HIS A 125 10.03 -12.30 1.66
N ASP A 126 8.82 -12.21 2.23
CA ASP A 126 8.19 -13.36 2.90
C ASP A 126 6.75 -13.57 2.42
N ASP A 127 6.23 -14.79 2.57
CA ASP A 127 4.91 -15.20 2.05
C ASP A 127 3.73 -14.45 2.71
N HIS A 128 3.94 -13.66 3.76
CA HIS A 128 2.90 -12.88 4.44
C HIS A 128 3.02 -11.37 4.20
N ASN A 129 4.17 -10.77 4.52
CA ASN A 129 4.40 -9.31 4.40
C ASN A 129 4.82 -8.90 2.99
N GLY A 130 5.14 -9.86 2.12
CA GLY A 130 5.66 -9.56 0.79
C GLY A 130 7.00 -8.85 0.87
N TYR A 131 7.19 -7.80 0.06
CA TYR A 131 8.33 -6.88 0.16
C TYR A 131 8.18 -5.85 1.29
N GLY A 132 7.06 -5.87 2.03
CA GLY A 132 6.83 -5.03 3.20
C GLY A 132 5.63 -4.10 3.06
N HIS A 133 5.61 -3.07 3.90
CA HIS A 133 4.52 -2.12 4.04
C HIS A 133 4.63 -1.02 2.98
N LEU A 134 3.52 -0.70 2.32
CA LEU A 134 3.47 0.42 1.37
C LEU A 134 3.84 1.75 2.06
N ARG A 135 4.77 2.50 1.45
CA ARG A 135 5.17 3.86 1.87
C ARG A 135 5.24 4.81 0.68
N VAL A 136 4.20 5.63 0.51
CA VAL A 136 4.08 6.61 -0.60
C VAL A 136 5.26 7.58 -0.61
N ASP A 137 5.72 8.02 0.55
CA ASP A 137 6.86 8.91 0.66
C ASP A 137 8.17 8.29 0.17
N LEU A 138 8.40 7.00 0.44
CA LEU A 138 9.58 6.28 -0.07
C LEU A 138 9.50 6.05 -1.59
N LEU A 139 8.31 5.70 -2.10
CA LEU A 139 8.04 5.56 -3.54
C LEU A 139 8.31 6.88 -4.28
N LEU A 140 7.78 8.00 -3.77
CA LEU A 140 8.00 9.34 -4.34
C LEU A 140 9.47 9.75 -4.28
N GLN A 141 10.17 9.45 -3.18
CA GLN A 141 11.60 9.74 -3.05
C GLN A 141 12.43 8.98 -4.09
N ALA A 142 12.15 7.70 -4.31
CA ALA A 142 12.86 6.87 -5.28
C ALA A 142 12.69 7.38 -6.72
N LEU A 143 11.45 7.76 -7.07
CA LEU A 143 11.12 8.29 -8.38
C LEU A 143 11.64 9.73 -8.59
N GLY A 144 11.65 10.55 -7.54
CA GLY A 144 12.22 11.90 -7.55
C GLY A 144 13.75 11.92 -7.67
N ASN A 145 14.45 10.99 -7.00
CA ASN A 145 15.91 10.91 -7.10
C ASN A 145 16.39 10.42 -8.47
N SER A 146 15.56 9.68 -9.20
CA SER A 146 15.87 9.19 -10.55
C SER A 146 15.95 10.31 -11.60
N SER A 147 15.41 11.50 -11.32
CA SER A 147 15.46 12.67 -12.21
C SER A 147 16.53 13.71 -11.83
N ALA A 148 17.23 13.52 -10.70
CA ALA A 148 18.20 14.49 -10.19
C ALA A 148 19.67 14.18 -10.48
N ASP A 149 20.01 13.00 -11.02
CA ASP A 149 21.41 12.57 -11.22
C ASP A 149 22.07 13.14 -12.49
N SER A 150 21.82 14.42 -12.77
CA SER A 150 22.67 15.24 -13.65
C SER A 150 22.71 16.72 -13.26
N SER A 151 22.79 17.06 -11.97
CA SER A 151 23.47 18.31 -11.59
C SER A 151 23.77 18.34 -10.09
N GLY A 152 25.05 18.30 -9.75
CA GLY A 152 25.49 18.64 -8.40
C GLY A 152 25.18 20.10 -8.09
N PHE A 153 24.58 20.37 -6.95
CA PHE A 153 24.80 21.62 -6.22
C PHE A 153 24.47 21.44 -4.73
N GLU A 154 25.30 22.08 -3.92
CA GLU A 154 25.40 21.95 -2.47
C GLU A 154 24.18 22.47 -1.70
N ALA A 155 24.04 21.95 -0.49
CA ALA A 155 23.00 22.28 0.47
C ALA A 155 22.92 23.79 0.79
N SER A 156 21.71 24.28 0.99
CA SER A 156 21.46 25.45 1.84
C SER A 156 20.14 25.24 2.57
N ALA A 157 20.25 25.14 3.89
CA ALA A 157 19.11 25.18 4.79
C ALA A 157 18.53 26.60 4.77
N ASP A 158 17.22 26.70 4.51
CA ASP A 158 16.47 27.85 4.97
C ASP A 158 15.14 27.42 5.59
N SER A 159 14.95 27.90 6.81
CA SER A 159 13.88 27.57 7.73
C SER A 159 12.96 28.77 7.82
N THR A 160 11.75 28.70 7.28
CA THR A 160 10.71 29.67 7.66
C THR A 160 9.33 29.04 7.76
N SER A 161 8.94 28.86 9.03
CA SER A 161 7.63 28.88 9.66
C SER A 161 6.35 29.02 8.81
N GLU A 162 5.64 27.90 8.64
CA GLU A 162 4.16 27.85 8.64
C GLU A 162 3.69 26.51 9.26
N ARG A 163 3.69 26.38 10.59
CA ARG A 163 3.19 25.17 11.29
C ARG A 163 2.55 25.47 12.64
N PRO A 164 1.30 25.98 12.67
CA PRO A 164 0.43 25.55 13.78
C PRO A 164 -0.95 25.03 13.32
N LEU A 165 -1.50 25.53 12.21
CA LEU A 165 -2.89 25.26 11.84
C LEU A 165 -3.12 23.90 11.18
N ALA A 166 -2.14 23.42 10.40
CA ALA A 166 -2.20 22.11 9.75
C ALA A 166 -2.11 20.96 10.78
N ASP A 167 -1.33 21.16 11.84
CA ASP A 167 -1.14 20.16 12.90
C ASP A 167 -2.40 20.00 13.75
N GLU A 168 -3.12 21.08 14.09
CA GLU A 168 -4.39 20.97 14.82
C GLU A 168 -5.48 20.24 14.02
N LEU A 169 -5.58 20.52 12.71
CA LEU A 169 -6.54 19.82 11.83
C LEU A 169 -6.16 18.34 11.63
N GLN A 170 -4.86 18.02 11.59
CA GLN A 170 -4.35 16.64 11.57
C GLN A 170 -4.65 15.92 12.89
N VAL A 171 -4.46 16.58 14.03
CA VAL A 171 -4.76 16.04 15.37
C VAL A 171 -6.26 15.80 15.55
N ALA A 172 -7.12 16.72 15.10
CA ALA A 172 -8.57 16.55 15.14
C ALA A 172 -9.05 15.38 14.25
N ARG A 173 -8.44 15.18 13.07
CA ARG A 173 -8.71 14.02 12.19
C ARG A 173 -8.17 12.70 12.74
N ARG A 174 -7.16 12.74 13.62
CA ARG A 174 -6.60 11.58 14.33
C ARG A 174 -7.40 11.17 15.58
N SER A 175 -8.49 11.86 15.89
CA SER A 175 -9.46 11.40 16.89
C SER A 175 -10.33 10.25 16.35
N THR A 176 -9.68 9.17 15.90
CA THR A 176 -10.34 7.92 15.54
C THR A 176 -10.94 7.28 16.79
N ALA A 177 -12.15 6.74 16.67
CA ALA A 177 -12.78 5.96 17.73
C ALA A 177 -11.81 4.88 18.25
N ARG A 178 -11.58 4.88 19.56
CA ARG A 178 -10.58 4.04 20.25
C ARG A 178 -10.89 2.54 20.12
N GLU A 179 -12.15 2.20 19.86
CA GLU A 179 -12.61 0.84 19.69
C GLU A 179 -13.56 0.70 18.49
N PRO A 180 -13.34 -0.29 17.62
CA PRO A 180 -14.33 -0.73 16.64
C PRO A 180 -15.55 -1.31 17.38
N PRO A 181 -16.79 -0.99 16.99
CA PRO A 181 -17.97 -1.67 17.51
C PRO A 181 -17.98 -3.14 17.04
N VAL A 182 -18.49 -4.02 17.89
CA VAL A 182 -18.55 -5.50 17.71
C VAL A 182 -19.32 -6.00 16.47
N ASN A 183 -19.91 -5.11 15.68
CA ASN A 183 -20.61 -5.48 14.45
C ASN A 183 -19.71 -5.22 13.23
N SER A 184 -18.69 -6.05 13.09
CA SER A 184 -18.11 -6.31 11.77
C SER A 184 -19.22 -6.94 10.95
N THR A 185 -19.80 -6.19 10.01
CA THR A 185 -20.82 -6.70 9.10
C THR A 185 -20.19 -7.78 8.23
N LYS A 186 -20.24 -9.03 8.72
CA LYS A 186 -20.28 -10.18 7.83
C LYS A 186 -21.53 -9.97 6.95
N PRO A 187 -21.41 -9.96 5.62
CA PRO A 187 -22.59 -10.19 4.80
C PRO A 187 -23.10 -11.58 5.20
N SER A 188 -24.33 -11.64 5.71
CA SER A 188 -25.06 -12.89 5.77
C SER A 188 -25.43 -13.31 4.34
N GLU A 189 -25.22 -14.60 4.08
CA GLU A 189 -25.43 -15.39 2.85
C GLU A 189 -24.26 -15.47 1.85
#